data_AF-A0A7F5R456-F1
#
_entry.id   AF-A0A7F5R456-F1
#
_cell.length_a   1.000
_cell.length_b   1.000
_cell.length_c   1.000
_cell.angle_alpha   90.00
_cell.angle_beta   90.00
_cell.angle_gamma   90.00
#
_symmetry.space_group_name_H-M   'P 1'
#
loop_
_entity.id
_entity.type
_entity.pdbx_description
1 polymer ?
#
loop_
_entity_poly.entity_id
_entity_poly.type
_entity_poly.pdbx_seq_one_letter_code
_entity_poly.pdbx_strand_id
1 'polypeptide(L)'
;MFPTGFTFGTVISMPITGWFCNSPLGWPSAFYFFGSLGLVWVGVWLFLGANSPSEHKLIRPEERDYIEASLSKKEEPKDVRTPWLSFLKSLPLWSLLLTHMAQNWGFWTLVTEIPIYINAMFDLDISSVCY
;
A
#
# COMPACT_ATOMS: atom_id res chain seq x y z
N MET A 1 11.30 4.61 -4.81
CA MET A 1 11.67 3.81 -3.62
C MET A 1 10.50 3.61 -2.63
N PHE A 2 9.24 3.73 -3.05
CA PHE A 2 8.07 3.48 -2.18
C PHE A 2 7.30 2.16 -2.44
N PRO A 3 7.28 1.55 -3.65
CA PRO A 3 6.49 0.32 -3.86
C PRO A 3 7.13 -0.94 -3.26
N THR A 4 8.40 -0.88 -2.86
CA THR A 4 9.13 -2.03 -2.30
C THR A 4 8.61 -2.48 -0.93
N GLY A 5 8.00 -1.58 -0.15
CA GLY A 5 7.46 -1.92 1.18
C GLY A 5 6.31 -2.94 1.12
N PHE A 6 5.42 -2.79 0.14
CA PHE A 6 4.29 -3.72 -0.05
C PHE A 6 4.79 -5.11 -0.43
N THR A 7 5.66 -5.21 -1.44
CA THR A 7 6.21 -6.50 -1.89
C THR A 7 7.03 -7.19 -0.80
N PHE A 8 7.84 -6.43 -0.06
CA PHE A 8 8.63 -6.95 1.05
C PHE A 8 7.75 -7.48 2.19
N GLY A 9 6.68 -6.75 2.52
CA GLY A 9 5.68 -7.20 3.49
C GLY A 9 5.03 -8.53 3.11
N THR A 10 4.63 -8.69 1.86
CA THR A 10 4.02 -9.94 1.35
C THR A 10 4.99 -11.13 1.40
N VAL A 11 6.25 -10.93 1.00
CA VAL A 11 7.28 -11.99 1.02
C VAL A 11 7.55 -12.49 2.43
N ILE A 12 7.47 -11.61 3.43
CA ILE A 12 7.70 -11.97 4.84
C ILE A 12 6.43 -12.53 5.49
N SER A 13 5.25 -12.00 5.15
CA SER A 13 4.00 -12.42 5.78
C SER A 13 3.56 -13.81 5.37
N MET A 14 3.81 -14.24 4.13
CA MET A 14 3.47 -15.57 3.62
C MET A 14 4.09 -16.72 4.45
N PRO A 15 5.42 -16.82 4.63
CA PRO A 15 6.01 -17.89 5.42
C PRO A 15 5.65 -17.83 6.90
N ILE A 16 5.50 -16.62 7.47
CA ILE A 16 5.08 -16.43 8.86
C ILE A 16 3.66 -16.96 9.06
N THR A 17 2.75 -16.65 8.15
CA THR A 17 1.37 -17.17 8.18
C THR A 17 1.34 -18.69 8.03
N GLY A 18 2.14 -19.25 7.12
CA GLY A 18 2.27 -20.71 6.97
C GLY A 18 2.81 -21.42 8.22
N TRP A 19 3.76 -20.79 8.92
CA TRP A 19 4.27 -21.31 10.20
C TRP A 19 3.21 -21.28 11.30
N PHE A 20 2.43 -20.21 11.38
CA PHE A 20 1.33 -20.08 12.34
C PHE A 20 0.18 -21.07 12.07
N CYS A 21 -0.16 -21.32 10.81
CA CYS A 21 -1.18 -22.30 10.42
C CYS A 21 -0.82 -23.74 10.82
N ASN A 22 0.47 -24.09 10.85
CA ASN A 22 0.95 -25.40 11.29
C ASN A 22 1.06 -25.56 12.82
N SER A 23 0.88 -24.47 13.58
CA SER A 23 0.90 -24.49 15.04
C SER A 23 -0.43 -25.05 15.59
N PRO A 24 -0.44 -25.62 16.81
CA PRO A 24 -1.66 -26.17 17.43
C PRO A 24 -2.76 -25.13 17.70
N LEU A 25 -2.47 -23.83 17.55
CA LEU A 25 -3.46 -22.74 17.62
C LEU A 25 -4.18 -22.49 16.28
N GLY A 26 -3.73 -23.10 15.18
CA GLY A 26 -4.33 -23.00 13.86
C GLY A 26 -4.30 -21.60 13.23
N TRP A 27 -5.08 -21.43 12.17
CA TRP A 27 -5.20 -20.19 11.40
C TRP A 27 -5.55 -18.91 12.22
N PRO A 28 -6.30 -18.95 13.34
CA PRO A 28 -6.62 -17.75 14.11
C PRO A 28 -5.38 -17.07 14.73
N SER A 29 -4.30 -17.83 14.98
CA SER A 29 -3.06 -17.28 15.58
C SER A 29 -2.39 -16.21 14.70
N ALA A 30 -2.42 -16.38 13.38
CA ALA A 30 -1.88 -15.40 12.44
C ALA A 30 -2.63 -14.06 12.55
N PHE A 31 -3.96 -14.08 12.71
CA PHE A 31 -4.77 -12.87 12.86
C PHE A 31 -4.43 -12.12 14.15
N TYR A 32 -4.23 -12.82 15.26
CA TYR A 32 -3.80 -12.19 16.51
C TYR A 32 -2.39 -11.59 16.42
N PHE A 33 -1.46 -12.27 15.73
CA PHE A 33 -0.10 -11.77 15.53
C PHE A 33 -0.07 -10.49 14.67
N PHE A 34 -0.66 -10.53 13.47
CA PHE A 34 -0.68 -9.35 12.60
C PHE A 34 -1.54 -8.22 13.16
N GLY A 35 -2.64 -8.54 13.86
CA GLY A 35 -3.48 -7.56 14.55
C GLY A 35 -2.74 -6.84 15.67
N SER A 36 -2.02 -7.57 16.53
CA SER A 36 -1.22 -6.97 17.60
C SER A 36 -0.04 -6.15 17.07
N LEU A 37 0.64 -6.62 16.01
CA LEU A 37 1.70 -5.88 15.34
C LEU A 37 1.18 -4.54 14.77
N GLY A 38 -0.02 -4.55 14.18
CA GLY A 38 -0.69 -3.34 13.71
C GLY A 38 -1.01 -2.36 14.83
N LEU A 39 -1.50 -2.84 15.98
CA LEU A 39 -1.78 -1.98 17.15
C LEU A 39 -0.51 -1.36 17.73
N VAL A 40 0.59 -2.12 17.82
CA VAL A 40 1.89 -1.60 18.25
C VAL A 40 2.37 -0.52 17.27
N TRP A 41 2.25 -0.78 15.96
CA TRP A 41 2.63 0.18 14.93
C TRP A 41 1.81 1.47 14.98
N VAL A 42 0.49 1.38 15.19
CA VAL A 42 -0.37 2.55 15.42
C VAL A 42 0.07 3.29 16.66
N GLY A 43 0.38 2.60 17.76
CA GLY A 43 0.94 3.23 18.96
C GLY A 43 2.20 4.02 18.65
N VAL A 44 3.19 3.42 17.97
CA VAL A 44 4.42 4.09 17.53
C VAL A 44 4.09 5.31 16.65
N TRP A 45 3.18 5.19 15.69
CA TRP A 45 2.76 6.29 14.83
C TRP A 45 2.04 7.42 15.57
N LEU A 46 1.27 7.12 16.61
CA LEU A 46 0.64 8.15 17.43
C LEU A 46 1.67 8.95 18.25
N PHE A 47 2.80 8.33 18.62
CA PHE A 47 3.89 9.02 19.32
C PHE A 47 4.87 9.74 18.38
N LEU A 48 5.13 9.20 17.19
CA LEU A 48 6.11 9.73 16.23
C LEU A 48 5.48 10.64 15.16
N GLY A 49 4.22 10.42 14.80
CA GLY A 49 3.52 11.11 13.73
C GLY A 49 2.92 12.42 14.21
N ALA A 50 3.62 13.54 13.98
CA ALA A 50 3.01 14.86 14.09
C ALA A 50 2.42 15.25 12.73
N ASN A 51 1.13 15.63 12.72
CA ASN A 51 0.40 16.03 11.51
C ASN A 51 0.75 17.43 11.00
N SER A 52 1.62 18.17 11.70
CA SER A 52 2.04 19.51 11.28
C SER A 52 3.50 19.78 11.66
N PRO A 53 4.33 20.32 10.75
CA PRO A 53 5.68 20.78 11.08
C PRO A 53 5.69 21.90 12.14
N SER A 54 4.53 22.51 12.43
CA SER A 54 4.36 23.52 13.49
C SER A 54 4.18 22.96 14.91
N GLU A 55 3.95 21.64 15.08
CA GLU A 55 3.76 21.01 16.41
C GLU A 55 4.93 20.10 16.82
N HIS A 56 5.95 19.96 15.97
CA HIS A 56 7.13 19.16 16.28
C HIS A 56 8.05 19.89 17.26
N LYS A 57 8.10 19.45 18.52
CA LYS A 57 9.05 19.93 19.54
C LYS A 57 10.53 19.63 19.24
N LEU A 58 10.84 18.89 18.17
CA LEU A 58 12.19 18.42 17.83
C LEU A 58 12.73 18.92 16.48
N ILE A 59 11.96 19.74 15.74
CA ILE A 59 12.44 20.32 14.49
C ILE A 59 13.44 21.44 14.80
N ARG A 60 14.62 21.36 14.19
CA ARG A 60 15.61 22.44 14.24
C ARG A 60 15.09 23.63 13.44
N PRO A 61 15.34 24.88 13.88
CA PRO A 61 14.91 26.08 13.18
C PRO A 61 15.39 26.12 11.72
N GLU A 62 16.55 25.54 11.43
CA GLU A 62 17.13 25.42 10.10
C GLU A 62 16.29 24.58 9.12
N GLU A 63 15.69 23.47 9.58
CA GLU A 63 14.83 22.61 8.76
C GLU A 63 13.45 23.25 8.53
N ARG A 64 12.96 24.00 9.53
CA ARG A 64 11.72 24.75 9.42
C ARG A 64 11.82 25.83 8.35
N ASP A 65 12.89 26.62 8.37
CA ASP A 65 13.11 27.69 7.38
C ASP A 65 13.28 27.13 5.97
N TYR A 66 13.91 25.95 5.82
CA TYR A 66 14.02 25.28 4.52
C TYR A 66 12.66 24.79 3.99
N ILE A 67 11.81 24.24 4.86
CA ILE A 67 10.47 23.77 4.52
C ILE A 67 9.55 24.95 4.20
N GLU A 68 9.58 26.02 4.99
CA GLU A 68 8.80 27.24 4.76
C GLU A 68 9.24 27.96 3.48
N ALA A 69 10.55 28.07 3.20
CA ALA A 69 11.06 28.64 1.96
C ALA A 69 10.69 27.79 0.72
N SER A 70 10.62 26.47 0.88
CA SER A 70 10.16 25.56 -0.17
C SER A 70 8.63 25.60 -0.36
N LEU A 71 7.88 25.85 0.71
CA LEU A 71 6.42 25.99 0.72
C LEU A 71 5.95 27.35 0.20
N SER A 72 6.68 28.43 0.39
CA SER A 72 6.35 29.75 -0.19
C SER A 72 6.34 29.77 -1.73
N LYS A 73 6.83 28.71 -2.40
CA LYS A 73 6.61 28.50 -3.84
C LYS A 73 5.24 27.91 -4.19
N LYS A 74 4.51 27.35 -3.23
CA LYS A 74 3.08 27.10 -3.37
C LYS A 74 2.39 28.41 -3.04
N GLU A 75 2.00 29.13 -4.08
CA GLU A 75 1.07 30.25 -3.99
C GLU A 75 -0.02 29.94 -2.95
N GLU A 76 -0.35 30.93 -2.12
CA GLU A 76 -1.43 30.83 -1.15
C GLU A 76 -2.66 30.18 -1.78
N PRO A 77 -3.45 29.39 -1.02
CA PRO A 77 -4.69 28.84 -1.53
C PRO A 77 -5.65 30.00 -1.79
N LYS A 78 -5.54 30.60 -2.99
CA LYS A 78 -6.64 31.31 -3.62
C LYS A 78 -7.81 30.32 -3.54
N ASP A 79 -8.98 30.82 -3.18
CA ASP A 79 -10.24 30.09 -3.22
C ASP A 79 -10.58 29.75 -4.68
N VAL A 80 -9.77 28.88 -5.29
CA VAL A 80 -9.95 28.36 -6.62
C VAL A 80 -10.81 27.13 -6.41
N ARG A 81 -12.12 27.27 -6.64
CA ARG A 81 -13.02 26.13 -6.78
C ARG A 81 -12.33 25.12 -7.70
N THR A 82 -11.91 23.99 -7.15
CA THR A 82 -11.18 22.96 -7.89
C THR A 82 -12.00 22.59 -9.12
N PRO A 83 -11.52 22.84 -10.36
CA PRO A 83 -12.36 22.70 -11.54
C PRO A 83 -12.49 21.22 -11.91
N TRP A 84 -13.36 20.52 -11.19
CA TRP A 84 -13.63 19.09 -11.35
C TRP A 84 -13.94 18.71 -12.80
N LEU A 85 -14.74 19.54 -13.49
CA LEU A 85 -15.09 19.31 -14.90
C LEU A 85 -13.90 19.46 -15.86
N SER A 86 -12.98 20.39 -15.59
CA SER A 86 -11.77 20.57 -16.42
C SER A 86 -10.77 19.44 -16.19
N PHE A 87 -10.69 18.92 -14.97
CA PHE A 87 -9.90 17.75 -14.64
C PHE A 87 -10.44 16.49 -15.34
N LEU A 88 -11.75 16.26 -15.29
CA LEU A 88 -12.42 15.13 -15.95
C LEU A 88 -12.33 15.18 -17.49
N LYS A 89 -12.19 16.36 -18.09
CA LYS A 89 -12.00 16.54 -19.54
C LYS A 89 -10.54 16.44 -19.99
N SER A 90 -9.60 16.25 -19.06
CA SER A 90 -8.18 16.19 -19.42
C SER A 90 -7.80 14.84 -20.04
N LEU A 91 -7.12 14.88 -21.19
CA LEU A 91 -6.60 13.67 -21.87
C LEU A 91 -5.67 12.82 -20.98
N PRO A 92 -4.76 13.40 -20.16
CA PRO A 92 -3.89 12.62 -19.28
C PRO A 92 -4.65 11.80 -18.23
N LEU A 93 -5.82 12.27 -17.77
CA LEU A 93 -6.65 11.53 -16.83
C LEU A 93 -7.20 10.26 -17.48
N TRP A 94 -7.74 10.38 -18.71
CA TRP A 94 -8.29 9.23 -19.43
C TRP A 94 -7.21 8.22 -19.82
N SER A 95 -6.01 8.67 -20.23
CA SER A 95 -4.91 7.75 -20.51
C SER A 95 -4.45 7.02 -19.25
N LEU A 96 -4.36 7.72 -18.12
CA LEU A 96 -4.02 7.11 -16.83
C LEU A 96 -5.08 6.11 -16.39
N LEU A 97 -6.36 6.46 -16.52
CA LEU A 97 -7.48 5.58 -16.19
C LEU A 97 -7.44 4.31 -17.03
N LEU A 98 -7.30 4.44 -18.35
CA LEU A 98 -7.23 3.30 -19.26
C LEU A 98 -6.01 2.42 -18.97
N THR A 99 -4.85 3.03 -18.71
CA THR A 99 -3.63 2.29 -18.33
C THR A 99 -3.83 1.52 -17.03
N HIS A 100 -4.44 2.13 -16.02
CA HIS A 100 -4.75 1.46 -14.75
C HIS A 100 -5.78 0.35 -14.92
N MET A 101 -6.80 0.54 -15.75
CA MET A 101 -7.80 -0.49 -16.04
C MET A 101 -7.18 -1.67 -16.78
N ALA A 102 -6.34 -1.41 -17.80
CA ALA A 102 -5.62 -2.44 -18.52
C ALA A 102 -4.66 -3.21 -17.62
N GLN A 103 -3.95 -2.52 -16.71
CA GLN A 103 -3.07 -3.15 -15.74
C GLN A 103 -3.84 -4.03 -14.76
N ASN A 104 -4.96 -3.54 -14.20
CA ASN A 104 -5.80 -4.33 -13.30
C ASN A 104 -6.36 -5.57 -14.01
N TRP A 105 -6.89 -5.40 -15.23
CA TRP A 105 -7.40 -6.50 -16.04
C TRP A 105 -6.32 -7.54 -16.30
N GLY A 106 -5.15 -7.12 -16.81
CA GLY A 106 -4.05 -8.04 -17.11
C GLY A 106 -3.55 -8.78 -15.87
N PHE A 107 -3.47 -8.11 -14.72
CA PHE A 107 -3.10 -8.75 -13.47
C PHE A 107 -4.12 -9.80 -13.03
N TRP A 108 -5.42 -9.47 -13.06
CA TRP A 108 -6.49 -10.42 -12.72
C TRP A 108 -6.50 -11.62 -13.66
N THR A 109 -6.41 -11.40 -14.98
CA THR A 109 -6.32 -12.48 -15.97
C THR A 109 -5.12 -13.38 -15.70
N LEU A 110 -3.93 -12.83 -15.44
CA LEU A 110 -2.76 -13.65 -15.13
C LEU A 110 -3.01 -14.50 -13.87
N VAL A 111 -3.52 -13.90 -12.80
CA VAL A 111 -3.78 -14.62 -11.54
C VAL A 111 -4.83 -15.71 -11.69
N THR A 112 -5.84 -15.55 -12.55
CA THR A 112 -6.87 -16.57 -12.79
C THR A 112 -6.45 -17.65 -13.78
N GLU A 113 -5.75 -17.28 -14.85
CA GLU A 113 -5.36 -18.21 -15.92
C GLU A 113 -4.17 -19.08 -15.52
N ILE A 114 -3.23 -18.59 -14.69
CA ILE A 114 -2.10 -19.38 -14.19
C ILE A 114 -2.56 -20.69 -13.49
N PRO A 115 -3.45 -20.68 -12.50
CA PRO A 115 -3.90 -21.91 -11.85
C PRO A 115 -4.72 -22.81 -12.79
N ILE A 116 -5.52 -22.24 -13.69
CA ILE A 116 -6.28 -23.00 -14.70
C ILE A 116 -5.34 -23.73 -15.65
N TYR A 117 -4.30 -23.04 -16.14
CA TYR A 117 -3.30 -23.60 -17.05
C TYR A 117 -2.50 -24.73 -16.41
N ILE A 118 -2.05 -24.55 -15.16
CA ILE A 118 -1.30 -25.58 -14.42
C ILE A 118 -2.16 -26.81 -14.17
N ASN A 119 -3.42 -26.63 -13.77
CA ASN A 119 -4.35 -27.74 -13.56
C ASN A 119 -4.65 -28.50 -14.85
N ALA A 120 -4.90 -27.80 -15.96
CA ALA A 120 -5.25 -28.43 -17.25
C ALA A 120 -4.08 -29.17 -17.92
N MET A 121 -2.85 -28.70 -17.78
CA MET A 121 -1.68 -29.28 -18.44
C MET A 121 -0.94 -30.33 -17.60
N PHE A 122 -0.92 -30.17 -16.28
CA PHE A 122 -0.14 -31.04 -15.37
C PHE A 122 -1.00 -31.97 -14.50
N ASP A 123 -2.33 -31.87 -14.54
CA ASP A 123 -3.27 -32.64 -13.69
C ASP A 123 -2.93 -32.56 -12.19
N LEU A 124 -2.19 -31.50 -11.82
CA LEU A 124 -1.78 -31.21 -10.45
C LEU A 124 -2.93 -30.50 -9.75
N ASP A 125 -3.43 -31.12 -8.69
CA ASP A 125 -4.44 -30.54 -7.85
C ASP A 125 -3.82 -29.37 -7.07
N ILE A 126 -4.32 -28.16 -7.34
CA ILE A 126 -3.87 -26.88 -6.75
C ILE A 126 -4.01 -26.85 -5.22
N SER A 127 -4.72 -27.82 -4.64
CA SER A 127 -4.79 -28.09 -3.21
C SER A 127 -3.43 -28.46 -2.59
N SER A 128 -2.47 -28.95 -3.37
CA SER A 128 -1.14 -29.41 -2.89
C SER A 128 -0.06 -28.31 -2.84
N VAL A 129 -0.29 -27.16 -3.46
CA VAL A 129 0.70 -26.05 -3.56
C VAL A 129 0.47 -24.97 -2.49
N CYS A 130 -0.69 -24.96 -1.84
CA CYS A 130 -1.03 -24.07 -0.73
C CYS A 130 -0.84 -24.68 0.67
N TYR A 131 -0.10 -25.80 0.78
CA TYR A 131 0.37 -26.38 2.05
C TYR A 131 1.90 -26.29 2.16
#